data_AF-A0A1H8XST3-F1
#
_entry.id   AF-A0A1H8XST3-F1
#
_cell.length_a   1.000
_cell.length_b   1.000
_cell.length_c   1.000
_cell.angle_alpha   90.00
_cell.angle_beta   90.00
_cell.angle_gamma   90.00
#
_symmetry.space_group_name_H-M   'P 1'
#
loop_
_entity.id
_entity.type
_entity.pdbx_description
1 polymer ?
#
loop_
_entity_poly.entity_id
_entity_poly.type
_entity_poly.pdbx_seq_one_letter_code
_entity_poly.pdbx_strand_id
1 'polypeptide(L)'
;MSDSSISQERLALIAEAALRQLESGRDLDSVVMKLEAKGLSPGEAQDLGEKVYKEYIEKQEAALNNQNCSSCKQNTPEEGYAASLCPGCRSKLVARPFPMWIKLATGVVSVILLFACFGIQEAFTSRLAFERGLKYEASGNYATAISQYQKALQYYPDSTKILVRQTVAYFKNNDVMAAAATVKKIQGRKVDKETANEINGIIDKMTKLKDSK
;
A
#
# COMPACT_ATOMS: atom_id res chain seq x y z
N MET A 1 27.21 66.07 34.50
CA MET A 1 26.78 64.66 34.69
C MET A 1 26.76 63.99 33.34
N SER A 2 27.74 63.12 33.07
CA SER A 2 27.62 61.85 32.31
C SER A 2 29.03 61.39 31.90
N ASP A 3 29.72 60.70 32.80
CA ASP A 3 30.84 59.84 32.41
C ASP A 3 30.24 58.57 31.78
N SER A 4 30.21 58.50 30.46
CA SER A 4 29.72 57.29 29.75
C SER A 4 30.59 56.90 28.57
N SER A 5 31.90 57.11 28.65
CA SER A 5 32.83 56.47 27.70
C SER A 5 33.15 55.06 28.21
N ILE A 6 32.32 54.09 27.81
CA ILE A 6 32.70 52.67 27.92
C ILE A 6 34.05 52.51 27.21
N SER A 7 35.07 52.02 27.91
CA SER A 7 36.39 51.81 27.30
C SER A 7 36.27 50.83 26.13
N GLN A 8 37.04 51.04 25.06
CA GLN A 8 36.99 50.18 23.87
C GLN A 8 37.20 48.69 24.20
N GLU A 9 37.99 48.41 25.24
CA GLU A 9 38.23 47.07 25.77
C GLU A 9 36.98 46.44 26.40
N ARG A 10 36.18 47.22 27.14
CA ARG A 10 34.89 46.76 27.66
C ARG A 10 33.87 46.53 26.55
N LEU A 11 33.88 47.37 25.51
CA LEU A 11 32.96 47.23 24.38
C LEU A 11 33.22 45.93 23.60
N ALA A 12 34.49 45.57 23.39
CA ALA A 12 34.89 44.32 22.76
C ALA A 12 34.43 43.09 23.56
N LEU A 13 34.59 43.12 24.88
CA LEU A 13 34.14 42.04 25.78
C LEU A 13 32.61 41.89 25.79
N ILE A 14 31.88 43.00 25.66
CA ILE A 14 30.43 43.02 25.52
C ILE A 14 30.00 42.42 24.18
N ALA A 15 30.69 42.77 23.09
CA ALA A 15 30.43 42.25 21.75
C ALA A 15 30.69 40.74 21.64
N GLU A 16 31.78 40.23 22.21
CA GLU A 16 32.07 38.80 22.22
C GLU A 16 31.03 38.03 23.04
N ALA A 17 30.63 38.57 24.19
CA ALA A 17 29.56 37.99 24.99
C ALA A 17 28.22 37.96 24.24
N ALA A 18 27.92 38.98 23.42
CA ALA A 18 26.75 39.06 22.56
C ALA A 18 26.79 38.01 21.43
N LEU A 19 27.94 37.80 20.80
CA LEU A 19 28.12 36.79 19.76
C LEU A 19 27.85 35.37 20.30
N ARG A 20 28.37 35.05 21.49
CA ARG A 20 28.08 33.77 22.17
C ARG A 20 26.58 33.57 22.47
N GLN A 21 25.83 34.66 22.63
CA GLN A 21 24.38 34.58 22.84
C GLN A 21 23.65 34.15 21.57
N LEU A 22 24.04 34.72 20.42
CA LEU A 22 23.51 34.32 19.12
C LEU A 22 23.84 32.87 18.81
N GLU A 23 25.08 32.44 19.08
CA GLU A 23 25.51 31.03 18.96
C GLU A 23 24.70 30.07 19.84
N SER A 24 24.21 30.54 21.00
CA SER A 24 23.31 29.76 21.87
C SER A 24 21.85 29.72 21.41
N GLY A 25 21.52 30.33 20.26
CA GLY A 25 20.19 30.33 19.66
C GLY A 25 19.26 31.46 20.13
N ARG A 26 19.80 32.55 20.70
CA ARG A 26 19.00 33.74 21.01
C ARG A 26 18.81 34.62 19.77
N ASP A 27 17.65 35.25 19.67
CA ASP A 27 17.31 36.22 18.63
C ASP A 27 17.98 37.59 18.88
N LEU A 28 18.02 38.42 17.82
CA LEU A 28 18.66 39.74 17.83
C LEU A 28 18.03 40.67 18.88
N ASP A 29 16.71 40.69 18.98
CA ASP A 29 15.98 41.58 19.90
C ASP A 29 16.34 41.26 21.37
N SER A 30 16.43 39.97 21.70
CA SER A 30 16.89 39.49 23.02
C SER A 30 18.33 39.92 23.35
N VAL A 31 19.21 39.95 22.34
CA VAL A 31 20.60 40.39 22.48
C VAL A 31 20.68 41.90 22.68
N VAL A 32 19.93 42.68 21.90
CA VAL A 32 19.85 44.15 22.01
C VAL A 32 19.34 44.57 23.39
N MET A 33 18.27 43.96 23.90
CA MET A 33 17.76 44.22 25.26
C MET A 33 18.81 43.98 26.36
N LYS A 34 19.70 43.00 26.18
CA LYS A 34 20.77 42.71 27.14
C LYS A 34 21.95 43.65 27.01
N LEU A 35 22.16 44.24 25.85
CA LEU A 35 23.15 45.30 25.64
C LEU A 35 22.68 46.58 26.33
N GLU A 36 21.39 46.93 26.23
CA GLU A 36 20.78 48.04 26.97
C GLU A 36 20.88 47.85 28.48
N ALA A 37 20.57 46.64 28.98
CA ALA A 37 20.71 46.30 30.40
C ALA A 37 22.15 46.37 30.93
N LYS A 38 23.15 46.33 30.05
CA LYS A 38 24.57 46.51 30.37
C LYS A 38 25.02 47.98 30.35
N GLY A 39 24.09 48.91 30.12
CA GLY A 39 24.32 50.35 30.20
C GLY A 39 24.63 51.03 28.86
N LEU A 40 24.39 50.37 27.73
CA LEU A 40 24.43 51.01 26.40
C LEU A 40 23.13 51.80 26.18
N SER A 41 23.21 52.92 25.47
CA SER A 41 22.00 53.60 25.01
C SER A 41 21.27 52.75 23.95
N PRO A 42 19.95 52.95 23.75
CA PRO A 42 19.18 52.15 22.79
C PRO A 42 19.77 52.15 21.36
N GLY A 43 20.27 53.30 20.90
CA GLY A 43 20.90 53.40 19.58
C GLY A 43 22.23 52.66 19.47
N GLU A 44 23.07 52.72 20.51
CA GLU A 44 24.36 52.02 20.53
C GLU A 44 24.19 50.50 20.68
N ALA A 45 23.17 50.08 21.44
CA ALA A 45 22.82 48.67 21.61
C ALA A 45 22.32 48.06 20.30
N GLN A 46 21.49 48.80 19.54
CA GLN A 46 20.99 48.38 18.24
C GLN A 46 22.14 48.24 17.22
N ASP A 47 22.98 49.27 17.07
CA ASP A 47 24.10 49.28 16.11
C ASP A 47 25.12 48.16 16.40
N LEU A 48 25.49 48.00 17.67
CA LEU A 48 26.40 46.92 18.08
C LEU A 48 25.75 45.55 17.90
N GLY A 49 24.46 45.40 18.20
CA GLY A 49 23.69 44.19 18.01
C GLY A 49 23.65 43.75 16.54
N GLU A 50 23.30 44.67 15.63
CA GLU A 50 23.27 44.40 14.19
C GLU A 50 24.65 44.05 13.63
N LYS A 51 25.70 44.74 14.09
CA LYS A 51 27.09 44.44 13.69
C LYS A 51 27.52 43.03 14.11
N VAL A 52 27.23 42.64 15.35
CA VAL A 52 27.53 41.30 15.87
C VAL A 52 26.68 40.23 15.19
N TYR A 53 25.42 40.54 14.89
CA TYR A 53 24.54 39.65 14.15
C TYR A 53 25.03 39.40 12.73
N LYS A 54 25.49 40.44 12.04
CA LYS A 54 26.11 40.31 10.71
C LYS A 54 27.36 39.41 10.75
N GLU A 55 28.24 39.60 11.73
CA GLU A 55 29.42 38.74 11.93
C GLU A 55 29.03 37.27 12.21
N TYR A 56 27.98 37.06 13.00
CA TYR A 56 27.43 35.73 13.28
C TYR A 56 26.89 35.04 12.02
N ILE A 57 26.12 35.75 11.19
CA ILE A 57 25.62 35.22 9.92
C ILE A 57 26.75 34.91 8.94
N GLU A 58 27.74 35.80 8.78
CA GLU A 58 28.90 35.57 7.92
C GLU A 58 29.70 34.33 8.37
N LYS A 59 29.85 34.09 9.68
CA LYS A 59 30.48 32.87 10.23
C LYS A 59 29.65 31.61 9.94
N GLN A 60 28.33 31.69 10.03
CA GLN A 60 27.46 30.56 9.71
C GLN A 60 27.45 30.23 8.21
N GLU A 61 27.39 31.25 7.36
CA GLU A 61 27.46 31.09 5.91
C GLU A 61 28.81 30.49 5.50
N ALA A 62 29.92 30.94 6.09
CA ALA A 62 31.23 30.34 5.88
C ALA A 62 31.31 28.87 6.35
N ALA A 63 30.65 28.52 7.46
CA ALA A 63 30.59 27.14 7.96
C ALA A 63 29.70 26.23 7.09
N LEU A 64 28.59 26.75 6.56
CA LEU A 64 27.69 26.04 5.65
C LEU A 64 28.34 25.82 4.28
N ASN A 65 29.00 26.85 3.74
CA ASN A 65 29.72 26.80 2.47
C ASN A 65 30.95 25.87 2.51
N ASN A 66 31.41 25.49 3.71
CA ASN A 66 32.47 24.51 3.92
C ASN A 66 31.96 23.06 4.08
N GLN A 67 30.64 22.83 4.01
CA GLN A 67 30.11 21.47 4.01
C GLN A 67 30.26 20.87 2.62
N ASN A 68 31.36 20.17 2.39
CA ASN A 68 31.55 19.44 1.15
C ASN A 68 30.51 18.31 1.00
N CYS A 69 30.16 17.98 -0.25
CA CYS A 69 29.30 16.86 -0.62
C CYS A 69 29.66 15.58 0.15
N SER A 70 28.66 14.97 0.80
CA SER A 70 28.85 13.77 1.62
C SER A 70 29.43 12.57 0.84
N SER A 71 29.26 12.55 -0.48
CA SER A 71 29.76 11.47 -1.34
C SER A 71 31.17 11.72 -1.87
N CYS A 72 31.46 12.90 -2.44
CA CYS A 72 32.76 13.16 -3.08
C CYS A 72 33.70 14.06 -2.29
N LYS A 73 33.22 14.74 -1.24
CA LYS A 73 33.96 15.66 -0.38
C LYS A 73 34.71 16.79 -1.10
N GLN A 74 34.39 17.04 -2.37
CA GLN A 74 35.11 17.98 -3.24
C GLN A 74 34.24 19.14 -3.75
N ASN A 75 32.92 18.96 -3.79
CA ASN A 75 31.98 19.90 -4.39
C ASN A 75 30.93 20.33 -3.37
N THR A 76 30.40 21.54 -3.51
CA THR A 76 29.33 22.05 -2.65
C THR A 76 28.01 21.31 -2.91
N PRO A 77 27.23 20.98 -1.85
CA PRO A 77 25.90 20.42 -1.95
C PRO A 77 24.89 21.36 -2.61
N GLU A 78 23.89 20.80 -3.29
CA GLU A 78 22.73 21.60 -3.74
C GLU A 78 21.81 21.96 -2.56
N GLU A 79 21.43 23.23 -2.48
CA GLU A 79 20.44 23.74 -1.53
C GLU A 79 19.03 23.21 -1.84
N GLY A 80 18.17 23.11 -0.82
CA GLY A 80 16.77 22.68 -0.98
C GLY A 80 16.55 21.16 -0.98
N TYR A 81 17.58 20.36 -0.71
CA TYR A 81 17.46 18.90 -0.63
C TYR A 81 17.98 18.36 0.70
N ALA A 82 17.26 17.38 1.26
CA ALA A 82 17.62 16.75 2.53
C ALA A 82 18.99 16.02 2.50
N ALA A 83 19.43 15.57 1.32
CA ALA A 83 20.73 14.93 1.14
C ALA A 83 21.76 15.94 0.64
N SER A 84 22.83 16.15 1.43
CA SER A 84 23.97 17.03 1.12
C SER A 84 24.87 16.44 0.02
N LEU A 85 24.35 16.43 -1.20
CA LEU A 85 24.98 15.90 -2.38
C LEU A 85 25.13 17.00 -3.43
N CYS A 86 26.27 17.01 -4.11
CA CYS A 86 26.47 17.84 -5.29
C CYS A 86 25.71 17.27 -6.51
N PRO A 87 25.49 18.07 -7.56
CA PRO A 87 24.74 17.65 -8.76
C PRO A 87 25.32 16.39 -9.41
N GLY A 88 26.65 16.31 -9.49
CA GLY A 88 27.35 15.17 -10.12
C GLY A 88 27.27 13.87 -9.32
N CYS A 89 27.25 13.93 -7.99
CA CYS A 89 27.07 12.74 -7.16
C CYS A 89 25.60 12.28 -7.16
N ARG A 90 24.66 13.23 -7.15
CA ARG A 90 23.23 12.94 -7.20
C ARG A 90 22.83 12.27 -8.50
N SER A 91 23.29 12.78 -9.65
CA SER A 91 22.98 12.19 -10.96
C SER A 91 23.52 10.75 -11.06
N LYS A 92 24.71 10.46 -10.53
CA LYS A 92 25.27 9.10 -10.46
C LYS A 92 24.47 8.15 -9.57
N LEU A 93 23.89 8.64 -8.49
CA LEU A 93 23.02 7.87 -7.61
C LEU A 93 21.69 7.52 -8.29
N VAL A 94 21.07 8.49 -8.97
CA VAL A 94 19.81 8.29 -9.70
C VAL A 94 20.01 7.41 -10.93
N ALA A 95 21.16 7.52 -11.59
CA ALA A 95 21.49 6.75 -12.79
C ALA A 95 21.86 5.29 -12.53
N ARG A 96 21.77 4.77 -11.29
CA ARG A 96 22.07 3.35 -11.05
C ARG A 96 21.02 2.47 -11.71
N PRO A 97 21.37 1.71 -12.77
CA PRO A 97 20.43 0.82 -13.41
C PRO A 97 20.04 -0.26 -12.40
N PHE A 98 18.72 -0.47 -12.23
CA PHE A 98 18.23 -1.55 -11.39
C PHE A 98 18.88 -2.87 -11.82
N PRO A 99 19.41 -3.67 -10.87
CA PRO A 99 20.12 -4.89 -11.18
C PRO A 99 19.19 -5.86 -11.91
N MET A 100 19.76 -6.62 -12.84
CA MET A 100 19.00 -7.39 -13.84
C MET A 100 18.04 -8.41 -13.23
N TRP A 101 18.35 -8.94 -12.03
CA TRP A 101 17.49 -9.88 -11.31
C TRP A 101 16.18 -9.25 -10.80
N ILE A 102 16.15 -7.95 -10.46
CA ILE A 102 14.92 -7.28 -10.03
C ILE A 102 13.95 -7.14 -11.22
N LYS A 103 14.46 -6.78 -12.40
CA LYS A 103 13.64 -6.73 -13.61
C LYS A 103 13.04 -8.10 -13.96
N LEU A 104 13.84 -9.16 -13.80
CA LEU A 104 13.40 -10.52 -14.00
C LEU A 104 12.33 -10.94 -12.98
N ALA A 105 12.52 -10.61 -11.70
CA ALA A 105 11.55 -10.88 -10.64
C ALA A 105 10.22 -10.17 -10.90
N THR A 106 10.26 -8.89 -11.27
CA THR A 106 9.04 -8.13 -11.63
C THR A 106 8.32 -8.78 -12.80
N GLY A 107 9.05 -9.21 -13.85
CA GLY A 107 8.46 -9.91 -14.99
C GLY A 107 7.77 -11.22 -14.59
N VAL A 108 8.41 -12.04 -13.75
CA VAL A 108 7.84 -13.30 -13.24
C VAL A 108 6.56 -13.05 -12.46
N VAL A 109 6.57 -12.06 -11.54
CA VAL A 109 5.38 -11.71 -10.76
C VAL A 109 4.25 -11.24 -11.68
N SER A 110 4.54 -10.40 -12.67
CA SER A 110 3.54 -9.96 -13.66
C SER A 110 2.95 -11.14 -14.45
N VAL A 111 3.76 -12.11 -14.86
CA VAL A 111 3.29 -13.31 -15.56
C VAL A 111 2.39 -14.17 -14.68
N ILE A 112 2.76 -14.38 -13.40
CA ILE A 112 1.93 -15.11 -12.43
C ILE A 112 0.57 -14.43 -12.25
N LEU A 113 0.56 -13.10 -12.11
CA LEU A 113 -0.67 -12.32 -11.97
C LEU A 113 -1.57 -12.44 -13.20
N LEU A 114 -0.99 -12.37 -14.40
CA LEU A 114 -1.75 -12.56 -15.64
C LEU A 114 -2.34 -13.96 -15.72
N PHE A 115 -1.55 -15.00 -15.41
CA PHE A 115 -2.02 -16.38 -15.37
C PHE A 115 -3.17 -16.58 -14.37
N ALA A 116 -3.05 -15.99 -13.17
CA ALA A 116 -4.11 -16.02 -12.17
C ALA A 116 -5.39 -15.33 -12.67
N CYS A 117 -5.29 -14.19 -13.36
CA CYS A 117 -6.44 -13.51 -13.96
C CYS A 117 -7.18 -14.38 -14.98
N PHE A 118 -6.46 -15.15 -15.82
CA PHE A 118 -7.10 -16.09 -16.75
C PHE A 118 -7.85 -17.21 -16.01
N GLY A 119 -7.28 -17.79 -14.96
CA GLY A 119 -7.94 -18.83 -14.17
C GLY A 119 -9.20 -18.34 -13.42
N ILE A 120 -9.20 -17.08 -12.95
CA ILE A 120 -10.37 -16.48 -12.29
C ILE A 120 -11.57 -16.37 -13.25
N GLN A 121 -11.32 -16.15 -14.54
CA GLN A 121 -12.38 -16.00 -15.53
C GLN A 121 -13.23 -17.28 -15.65
N GLU A 122 -12.61 -18.45 -15.62
CA GLU A 122 -13.30 -19.76 -15.69
C GLU A 122 -14.11 -20.06 -14.42
N ALA A 123 -13.54 -19.73 -13.26
CA ALA A 123 -14.23 -19.89 -11.99
C ALA A 123 -15.51 -19.03 -11.92
N PHE A 124 -15.43 -17.81 -12.45
CA PHE A 124 -16.53 -16.87 -12.45
C PHE A 124 -17.69 -17.31 -13.35
N THR A 125 -17.41 -17.78 -14.57
CA THR A 125 -18.46 -18.23 -15.51
C THR A 125 -19.22 -19.43 -14.98
N SER A 126 -18.52 -20.40 -14.39
CA SER A 126 -19.16 -21.55 -13.76
C SER A 126 -20.04 -21.15 -12.59
N ARG A 127 -19.57 -20.25 -11.73
CA ARG A 127 -20.35 -19.78 -10.59
C ARG A 127 -21.61 -19.06 -11.05
N LEU A 128 -21.50 -18.19 -12.06
CA LEU A 128 -22.65 -17.51 -12.64
C LEU A 128 -23.65 -18.50 -13.24
N ALA A 129 -23.19 -19.51 -13.95
CA ALA A 129 -24.05 -20.56 -14.48
C ALA A 129 -24.76 -21.34 -13.35
N PHE A 130 -24.04 -21.67 -12.28
CA PHE A 130 -24.63 -22.34 -11.12
C PHE A 130 -25.74 -21.51 -10.45
N GLU A 131 -25.50 -20.21 -10.20
CA GLU A 131 -26.52 -19.31 -9.63
C GLU A 131 -27.74 -19.14 -10.54
N ARG A 132 -27.54 -19.06 -11.86
CA ARG A 132 -28.64 -19.06 -12.83
C ARG A 132 -29.42 -20.36 -12.76
N GLY A 133 -28.74 -21.50 -12.65
CA GLY A 133 -29.36 -22.81 -12.49
C GLY A 133 -30.27 -22.86 -11.26
N LEU A 134 -29.79 -22.39 -10.12
CA LEU A 134 -30.59 -22.28 -8.89
C LEU A 134 -31.83 -21.42 -9.07
N LYS A 135 -31.71 -20.27 -9.74
CA LYS A 135 -32.84 -19.37 -10.00
C LYS A 135 -33.91 -20.04 -10.87
N TYR A 136 -33.50 -20.73 -11.93
CA TYR A 136 -34.44 -21.46 -12.80
C TYR A 136 -35.07 -22.66 -12.09
N GLU A 137 -34.31 -23.38 -11.26
CA GLU A 137 -34.82 -24.46 -10.42
C GLU A 137 -35.90 -23.96 -9.46
N ALA A 138 -35.65 -22.83 -8.79
CA ALA A 138 -36.62 -22.19 -7.89
C ALA A 138 -37.89 -21.72 -8.62
N SER A 139 -37.76 -21.36 -9.90
CA SER A 139 -38.89 -20.96 -10.76
C SER A 139 -39.61 -22.17 -11.41
N GLY A 140 -39.20 -23.40 -11.10
CA GLY A 140 -39.76 -24.63 -11.67
C GLY A 140 -39.35 -24.92 -13.12
N ASN A 141 -38.47 -24.11 -13.71
CA ASN A 141 -37.98 -24.32 -15.07
C ASN A 141 -36.75 -25.26 -15.05
N TYR A 142 -37.02 -26.54 -14.80
CA TYR A 142 -35.98 -27.54 -14.56
C TYR A 142 -35.13 -27.83 -15.79
N ALA A 143 -35.72 -27.86 -17.00
CA ALA A 143 -34.98 -28.04 -18.24
C ALA A 143 -33.90 -26.95 -18.44
N THR A 144 -34.24 -25.68 -18.19
CA THR A 144 -33.27 -24.59 -18.26
C THR A 144 -32.24 -24.68 -17.13
N ALA A 145 -32.66 -25.04 -15.91
CA ALA A 145 -31.75 -25.23 -14.78
C ALA A 145 -30.68 -26.30 -15.09
N ILE A 146 -31.09 -27.44 -15.65
CA ILE A 146 -30.19 -28.51 -16.08
C ILE A 146 -29.14 -27.99 -17.06
N SER A 147 -29.54 -27.21 -18.07
CA SER A 147 -28.60 -26.64 -19.04
C SER A 147 -27.57 -25.72 -18.37
N GLN A 148 -27.98 -24.91 -17.39
CA GLN A 148 -27.06 -24.06 -16.65
C GLN A 148 -26.11 -24.87 -15.76
N TYR A 149 -26.59 -25.92 -15.10
CA TYR A 149 -25.74 -26.83 -14.33
C TYR A 149 -24.74 -27.58 -15.20
N GLN A 150 -25.12 -28.01 -16.41
CA GLN A 150 -24.19 -28.60 -17.38
C GLN A 150 -23.08 -27.63 -17.76
N LYS A 151 -23.38 -26.35 -18.00
CA LYS A 151 -22.37 -25.31 -18.26
C LYS A 151 -21.41 -25.14 -17.09
N ALA A 152 -21.91 -25.18 -15.85
CA ALA A 152 -21.07 -25.10 -14.67
C ALA A 152 -20.16 -26.34 -14.52
N LEU A 153 -20.67 -27.54 -14.83
CA LEU A 153 -19.90 -28.78 -14.82
C LEU A 153 -18.84 -28.87 -15.93
N GLN A 154 -18.90 -28.05 -16.98
CA GLN A 154 -17.82 -27.99 -17.99
C GLN A 154 -16.50 -27.51 -17.37
N TYR A 155 -16.57 -26.62 -16.37
CA TYR A 155 -15.40 -26.08 -15.69
C TYR A 155 -15.08 -26.84 -14.39
N TYR A 156 -16.11 -27.29 -13.67
CA TYR A 156 -15.94 -28.10 -12.46
C TYR A 156 -16.69 -29.43 -12.56
N PRO A 157 -16.17 -30.39 -13.35
CA PRO A 157 -16.87 -31.66 -13.63
C PRO A 157 -17.14 -32.50 -12.37
N ASP A 158 -16.31 -32.33 -11.34
CA ASP A 158 -16.40 -33.06 -10.08
C ASP A 158 -17.01 -32.27 -8.93
N SER A 159 -17.71 -31.17 -9.19
CA SER A 159 -18.38 -30.44 -8.14
C SER A 159 -19.60 -31.20 -7.61
N THR A 160 -19.48 -31.80 -6.43
CA THR A 160 -20.57 -32.52 -5.76
C THR A 160 -21.80 -31.64 -5.58
N LYS A 161 -21.61 -30.35 -5.26
CA LYS A 161 -22.72 -29.38 -5.09
C LYS A 161 -23.52 -29.18 -6.38
N ILE A 162 -22.84 -29.07 -7.51
CA ILE A 162 -23.51 -28.88 -8.81
C ILE A 162 -24.20 -30.19 -9.23
N LEU A 163 -23.53 -31.34 -9.05
CA LEU A 163 -24.11 -32.66 -9.35
C LEU A 163 -25.36 -32.95 -8.52
N VAL A 164 -25.38 -32.58 -7.24
CA VAL A 164 -26.57 -32.71 -6.38
C VAL A 164 -27.72 -31.88 -6.93
N ARG A 165 -27.52 -30.59 -7.19
CA ARG A 165 -28.57 -29.72 -7.73
C ARG A 165 -29.05 -30.17 -9.11
N GLN A 166 -28.14 -30.65 -9.95
CA GLN A 166 -28.47 -31.24 -11.23
C GLN A 166 -29.32 -32.51 -11.07
N THR A 167 -29.01 -33.37 -10.10
CA THR A 167 -29.81 -34.57 -9.78
C THR A 167 -31.24 -34.19 -9.39
N VAL A 168 -31.39 -33.19 -8.51
CA VAL A 168 -32.70 -32.66 -8.08
C VAL A 168 -33.48 -32.13 -9.29
N ALA A 169 -32.82 -31.32 -10.15
CA ALA A 169 -33.45 -30.77 -11.33
C ALA A 169 -33.87 -31.86 -12.34
N TYR A 170 -33.04 -32.87 -12.60
CA TYR A 170 -33.40 -34.01 -13.46
C TYR A 170 -34.60 -34.77 -12.92
N PHE A 171 -34.60 -35.08 -11.62
CA PHE A 171 -35.71 -35.79 -10.99
C PHE A 171 -37.02 -34.99 -11.09
N LYS A 172 -36.98 -33.69 -10.79
CA LYS A 172 -38.15 -32.81 -10.90
C LYS A 172 -38.60 -32.57 -12.35
N ASN A 173 -37.69 -32.74 -13.32
CA ASN A 173 -38.00 -32.72 -14.75
C ASN A 173 -38.51 -34.09 -15.28
N ASN A 174 -38.78 -35.06 -14.39
CA ASN A 174 -39.14 -36.45 -14.73
C ASN A 174 -38.09 -37.22 -15.55
N ASP A 175 -36.85 -36.74 -15.62
CA ASP A 175 -35.75 -37.44 -16.26
C ASP A 175 -35.05 -38.35 -15.25
N VAL A 176 -35.74 -39.43 -14.89
CA VAL A 176 -35.32 -40.39 -13.85
C VAL A 176 -34.02 -41.09 -14.26
N MET A 177 -33.79 -41.32 -15.56
CA MET A 177 -32.57 -41.97 -16.06
C MET A 177 -31.35 -41.07 -15.87
N ALA A 178 -31.44 -39.79 -16.25
CA ALA A 178 -30.34 -38.85 -16.03
C ALA A 178 -30.11 -38.57 -14.54
N ALA A 179 -31.17 -38.50 -13.74
CA ALA A 179 -31.06 -38.38 -12.28
C ALA A 179 -30.27 -39.57 -11.69
N ALA A 180 -30.63 -40.80 -12.02
CA ALA A 180 -29.95 -42.00 -11.56
C ALA A 180 -28.47 -42.05 -12.00
N ALA A 181 -28.16 -41.61 -13.22
CA ALA A 181 -26.78 -41.51 -13.71
C ALA A 181 -25.96 -40.51 -12.89
N THR A 182 -26.57 -39.39 -12.48
CA THR A 182 -25.91 -38.33 -11.71
C THR A 182 -25.73 -38.76 -10.25
N VAL A 183 -26.69 -39.49 -9.68
CA VAL A 183 -26.57 -40.13 -8.35
C VAL A 183 -25.36 -41.04 -8.27
N LYS A 184 -25.10 -41.87 -9.30
CA LYS A 184 -23.92 -42.74 -9.32
C LYS A 184 -22.61 -41.96 -9.23
N LYS A 185 -22.55 -40.74 -9.78
CA LYS A 185 -21.35 -39.89 -9.70
C LYS A 185 -21.12 -39.32 -8.29
N ILE A 186 -22.18 -39.10 -7.51
CA ILE A 186 -22.09 -38.55 -6.15
C ILE A 186 -22.00 -39.62 -5.06
N GLN A 187 -22.26 -40.89 -5.39
CA GLN A 187 -22.19 -41.99 -4.44
C GLN A 187 -20.78 -42.09 -3.81
N GLY A 188 -20.73 -42.20 -2.48
CA GLY A 188 -19.49 -42.27 -1.72
C GLY A 188 -18.78 -40.92 -1.50
N ARG A 189 -19.32 -39.81 -2.05
CA ARG A 189 -18.80 -38.47 -1.76
C ARG A 189 -19.31 -37.97 -0.41
N LYS A 190 -18.46 -37.23 0.32
CA LYS A 190 -18.87 -36.55 1.55
C LYS A 190 -19.81 -35.40 1.19
N VAL A 191 -21.01 -35.42 1.75
CA VAL A 191 -22.00 -34.34 1.69
C VAL A 191 -22.55 -34.09 3.10
N ASP A 192 -23.15 -32.92 3.32
CA ASP A 192 -23.83 -32.61 4.55
C ASP A 192 -25.09 -33.47 4.74
N LYS A 193 -25.59 -33.54 5.97
CA LYS A 193 -26.71 -34.40 6.35
C LYS A 193 -28.01 -34.03 5.60
N GLU A 194 -28.25 -32.75 5.37
CA GLU A 194 -29.45 -32.29 4.67
C GLU A 194 -29.43 -32.74 3.21
N THR A 195 -28.32 -32.49 2.51
CA THR A 195 -28.13 -32.97 1.13
C THR A 195 -28.21 -34.50 1.03
N ALA A 196 -27.59 -35.23 1.97
CA ALA A 196 -27.68 -36.69 1.99
C ALA A 196 -29.13 -37.18 2.09
N ASN A 197 -29.92 -36.57 2.98
CA ASN A 197 -31.32 -36.91 3.16
C ASN A 197 -32.15 -36.60 1.90
N GLU A 198 -31.91 -35.45 1.27
CA GLU A 198 -32.59 -35.06 0.02
C GLU A 198 -32.32 -36.08 -1.10
N ILE A 199 -31.04 -36.42 -1.32
CA ILE A 199 -30.65 -37.39 -2.35
C ILE A 199 -31.19 -38.78 -2.04
N ASN A 200 -31.11 -39.25 -0.80
CA ASN A 200 -31.66 -40.55 -0.43
C ASN A 200 -33.17 -40.62 -0.63
N GLY A 201 -33.89 -39.52 -0.35
CA GLY A 201 -35.32 -39.42 -0.64
C GLY A 201 -35.65 -39.47 -2.14
N ILE A 202 -34.79 -38.90 -2.98
CA ILE A 202 -34.90 -39.03 -4.45
C ILE A 202 -34.63 -40.47 -4.89
N ILE A 203 -33.59 -41.12 -4.35
CA ILE A 203 -33.25 -42.53 -4.65
C ILE A 203 -34.43 -43.46 -4.33
N ASP A 204 -35.02 -43.34 -3.15
CA ASP A 204 -36.17 -44.17 -2.74
C ASP A 204 -37.39 -43.99 -3.65
N LYS A 205 -37.65 -42.76 -4.10
CA LYS A 205 -38.72 -42.50 -5.09
C LYS A 205 -38.39 -43.13 -6.44
N MET A 206 -37.14 -43.04 -6.88
CA MET A 206 -36.72 -43.63 -8.15
C MET A 206 -36.80 -45.16 -8.13
N THR A 207 -36.46 -45.83 -7.02
CA THR A 207 -36.60 -47.28 -6.89
C THR A 207 -38.07 -47.72 -6.96
N LYS A 208 -38.96 -47.03 -6.25
CA LYS A 208 -40.41 -47.31 -6.30
C LYS A 208 -41.00 -47.15 -7.70
N LEU A 209 -40.57 -46.12 -8.44
CA LEU A 209 -41.00 -45.93 -9.84
C LEU A 209 -40.53 -47.05 -10.76
N LYS A 210 -39.36 -47.63 -10.49
CA LYS A 210 -38.83 -48.76 -11.25
C LYS A 210 -39.61 -50.05 -10.97
N ASP A 211 -39.99 -50.27 -9.72
CA ASP A 211 -40.69 -51.49 -9.28
C ASP A 211 -42.19 -51.48 -9.64
N SER A 212 -42.75 -50.30 -9.97
CA SER A 212 -44.15 -50.11 -10.37
C SER A 212 -44.43 -50.41 -11.85
N LYS A 213 -43.43 -50.82 -12.64
CA LYS A 213 -43.53 -51.02 -14.09
C LYS A 213 -43.11 -52.43 -14.47
#